data_AF-A0A353YDJ2-F1
#
_entry.id   AF-A0A353YDJ2-F1
#
_cell.length_a   1.000
_cell.length_b   1.000
_cell.length_c   1.000
_cell.angle_alpha   90.00
_cell.angle_beta   90.00
_cell.angle_gamma   90.00
#
_symmetry.space_group_name_H-M   'P 1'
#
loop_
_entity.id
_entity.type
_entity.pdbx_description
1 polymer ?
#
loop_
_entity_poly.entity_id
_entity_poly.type
_entity_poly.pdbx_seq_one_letter_code
_entity_poly.pdbx_strand_id
1 'polypeptide(L)'
;MATPEFVFLSQEDVVAAGGTDMAAMVDVIERAFRIKAAGEVRMPHKAMITWADEPGTEERDGRIMAMPAYVGGEFDVAGLKWIPSVPDNPARHGLPRANALVVLTSRETGLPLAVMDGTVVSAMRTGAVTGVAVKHLADPGTRVACLLGAGVLAHTQLEALRAVLPELREVRVYDPATDRCRRFCERARTASGVGVRPTAGAERAVRGAGVVVPATMAVEASFAAGWIDPGATVVLVSSLD
;
A
#
# COMPACT_ATOMS: atom_id res chain seq x y z
N MET A 1 -7.01 -40.92 7.45
CA MET A 1 -7.09 -39.47 7.73
C MET A 1 -7.26 -38.77 6.40
N ALA A 2 -8.12 -37.75 6.30
CA ALA A 2 -8.23 -36.97 5.06
C ALA A 2 -6.95 -36.14 4.87
N THR A 3 -6.41 -36.14 3.65
CA THR A 3 -5.27 -35.28 3.30
C THR A 3 -5.77 -33.83 3.24
N PRO A 4 -5.16 -32.89 3.97
CA PRO A 4 -5.52 -31.48 3.86
C PRO A 4 -5.30 -30.98 2.43
N GLU A 5 -6.33 -30.43 1.81
CA GLU A 5 -6.24 -29.75 0.52
C GLU A 5 -6.29 -28.24 0.75
N PHE A 6 -5.41 -27.49 0.08
CA PHE A 6 -5.38 -26.04 0.10
C PHE A 6 -5.08 -25.53 -1.31
N VAL A 7 -5.51 -24.30 -1.60
CA VAL A 7 -5.29 -23.70 -2.91
C VAL A 7 -3.97 -22.95 -2.94
N PHE A 8 -3.12 -23.22 -3.93
CA PHE A 8 -2.01 -22.34 -4.26
C PHE A 8 -2.47 -21.33 -5.31
N LEU A 9 -2.27 -20.04 -5.06
CA LEU A 9 -2.53 -18.98 -6.02
C LEU A 9 -1.23 -18.25 -6.35
N SER A 10 -0.77 -18.40 -7.60
CA SER A 10 0.32 -17.59 -8.12
C SER A 10 -0.08 -16.11 -8.18
N GLN A 11 0.87 -15.24 -8.51
CA GLN A 11 0.55 -13.83 -8.73
C GLN A 11 -0.46 -13.64 -9.87
N GLU A 12 -0.35 -14.44 -10.94
CA GLU A 12 -1.30 -14.41 -12.06
C GLU A 12 -2.70 -14.84 -11.62
N ASP A 13 -2.80 -15.88 -10.80
CA ASP A 13 -4.09 -16.34 -10.24
C ASP A 13 -4.72 -15.27 -9.34
N VAL A 14 -3.92 -14.61 -8.50
CA VAL A 14 -4.40 -13.51 -7.63
C VAL A 14 -4.93 -12.33 -8.47
N VAL A 15 -4.22 -11.95 -9.54
CA VAL A 15 -4.65 -10.90 -10.46
C VAL A 15 -5.94 -11.32 -11.19
N ALA A 16 -6.00 -12.54 -11.71
CA ALA A 16 -7.15 -13.08 -12.42
C ALA A 16 -8.40 -13.19 -11.52
N ALA A 17 -8.20 -13.46 -10.22
CA ALA A 17 -9.26 -13.47 -9.21
C ALA A 17 -9.75 -12.07 -8.79
N GLY A 18 -9.25 -10.99 -9.42
CA GLY A 18 -9.63 -9.62 -9.12
C GLY A 18 -8.81 -8.95 -8.02
N GLY A 19 -7.65 -9.51 -7.65
CA GLY A 19 -6.76 -8.95 -6.62
C GLY A 19 -6.23 -7.55 -6.93
N THR A 20 -6.42 -7.05 -8.15
CA THR A 20 -6.06 -5.70 -8.60
C THR A 20 -7.26 -4.74 -8.74
N ASP A 21 -8.47 -5.16 -8.37
CA ASP A 21 -9.63 -4.24 -8.31
C ASP A 21 -9.52 -3.36 -7.07
N MET A 22 -9.12 -2.10 -7.28
CA MET A 22 -8.92 -1.17 -6.17
C MET A 22 -10.22 -0.77 -5.49
N ALA A 23 -11.34 -0.62 -6.21
CA ALA A 23 -12.60 -0.23 -5.61
C ALA A 23 -13.10 -1.34 -4.68
N ALA A 24 -13.08 -2.59 -5.15
CA ALA A 24 -13.40 -3.75 -4.33
C ALA A 24 -12.46 -3.90 -3.13
N MET A 25 -11.15 -3.63 -3.31
CA MET A 25 -10.18 -3.67 -2.22
C MET A 25 -10.46 -2.59 -1.15
N VAL A 26 -10.83 -1.36 -1.56
CA VAL A 26 -11.25 -0.29 -0.62
C VAL A 26 -12.46 -0.75 0.19
N ASP A 27 -13.47 -1.33 -0.45
CA ASP A 27 -14.67 -1.80 0.23
C ASP A 27 -14.38 -2.97 1.20
N VAL A 28 -13.50 -3.92 0.82
CA VAL A 28 -13.04 -5.01 1.71
C VAL A 28 -12.30 -4.45 2.92
N ILE A 29 -11.36 -3.52 2.71
CA ILE A 29 -10.59 -2.91 3.80
C ILE A 29 -11.48 -2.10 4.73
N GLU A 30 -12.48 -1.39 4.20
CA GLU A 30 -13.45 -0.66 5.00
C GLU A 30 -14.26 -1.60 5.91
N ARG A 31 -14.75 -2.73 5.38
CA ARG A 31 -15.44 -3.76 6.17
C ARG A 31 -14.54 -4.37 7.25
N ALA A 32 -13.28 -4.68 6.91
CA ALA A 32 -12.30 -5.17 7.88
C ALA A 32 -12.03 -4.15 9.01
N PHE A 33 -12.00 -2.84 8.70
CA PHE A 33 -11.90 -1.80 9.73
C PHE A 33 -13.13 -1.74 10.64
N ARG A 34 -14.35 -1.95 10.11
CA ARG A 34 -15.56 -2.04 10.95
C ARG A 34 -15.50 -3.22 11.93
N ILE A 35 -15.07 -4.39 11.45
CA ILE A 35 -14.89 -5.59 12.30
C ILE A 35 -13.79 -5.34 13.35
N LYS A 36 -12.71 -4.66 12.97
CA LYS A 36 -11.67 -4.23 13.93
C LYS A 36 -12.25 -3.29 14.99
N ALA A 37 -13.06 -2.30 14.59
CA ALA A 37 -13.69 -1.37 15.52
C ALA A 37 -14.68 -2.07 16.48
N ALA A 38 -15.32 -3.16 16.04
CA ALA A 38 -16.16 -4.02 16.87
C ALA A 38 -15.37 -4.92 17.85
N GLY A 39 -14.03 -4.91 17.81
CA GLY A 39 -13.19 -5.73 18.70
C GLY A 39 -13.04 -7.19 18.29
N GLU A 40 -13.45 -7.53 17.06
CA GLU A 40 -13.48 -8.89 16.50
C GLU A 40 -12.23 -9.25 15.67
N VAL A 41 -11.19 -8.41 15.74
CA VAL A 41 -9.88 -8.70 15.17
C VAL A 41 -8.91 -9.10 16.27
N ARG A 42 -8.14 -10.18 16.05
CA ARG A 42 -6.99 -10.55 16.87
C ARG A 42 -5.74 -10.37 16.04
N MET A 43 -4.86 -9.46 16.46
CA MET A 43 -3.67 -9.09 15.70
C MET A 43 -2.52 -8.87 16.69
N PRO A 44 -1.68 -9.90 16.93
CA PRO A 44 -0.50 -9.75 17.78
C PRO A 44 0.54 -8.84 17.13
N HIS A 45 1.59 -8.53 17.87
CA HIS A 45 2.73 -7.80 17.32
C HIS A 45 3.37 -8.57 16.16
N LYS A 46 3.82 -7.81 15.16
CA LYS A 46 4.55 -8.33 14.01
C LYS A 46 5.87 -8.90 14.52
N ALA A 47 6.21 -10.12 14.13
CA ALA A 47 7.54 -10.67 14.41
C ALA A 47 8.46 -10.33 13.26
N MET A 48 9.72 -9.98 13.58
CA MET A 48 10.70 -9.57 12.59
C MET A 48 11.98 -10.39 12.73
N ILE A 49 12.51 -10.84 11.60
CA ILE A 49 13.86 -11.37 11.48
C ILE A 49 14.72 -10.24 10.90
N THR A 50 15.75 -9.85 11.63
CA THR A 50 16.78 -8.90 11.22
C THR A 50 18.13 -9.62 11.07
N TRP A 51 19.08 -8.97 10.40
CA TRP A 51 20.43 -9.51 10.18
C TRP A 51 21.48 -8.93 11.13
N ALA A 52 21.06 -8.01 11.99
CA ALA A 52 21.88 -7.40 13.03
C ALA A 52 21.03 -7.21 14.30
N ASP A 53 21.71 -7.23 15.45
CA ASP A 53 21.12 -6.92 16.77
C ASP A 53 20.93 -5.40 16.96
N GLU A 54 21.68 -4.59 16.20
CA GLU A 54 21.54 -3.14 16.16
C GLU A 54 20.12 -2.76 15.67
N PRO A 55 19.32 -2.03 16.46
CA PRO A 55 18.01 -1.56 16.02
C PRO A 55 18.11 -0.58 14.87
N GLY A 56 17.13 -0.57 13.97
CA GLY A 56 17.02 0.45 12.92
C GLY A 56 17.85 0.18 11.67
N THR A 57 18.46 -1.00 11.54
CA THR A 57 19.24 -1.36 10.34
C THR A 57 18.41 -1.92 9.20
N GLU A 58 17.08 -2.04 9.36
CA GLU A 58 16.20 -2.73 8.41
C GLU A 58 16.18 -2.08 7.02
N GLU A 59 16.38 -0.77 6.95
CA GLU A 59 16.45 -0.04 5.69
C GLU A 59 17.80 -0.20 4.97
N ARG A 60 18.86 -0.57 5.71
CA ARG A 60 20.20 -0.85 5.18
C ARG A 60 20.36 -2.32 4.84
N ASP A 61 20.08 -3.20 5.80
CA ASP A 61 20.38 -4.63 5.73
C ASP A 61 19.18 -5.45 5.21
N GLY A 62 17.97 -4.89 5.31
CA GLY A 62 16.74 -5.61 5.05
C GLY A 62 16.21 -6.37 6.25
N ARG A 63 15.07 -7.02 6.06
CA ARG A 63 14.34 -7.74 7.10
C ARG A 63 13.37 -8.75 6.51
N ILE A 64 12.88 -9.66 7.34
CA ILE A 64 11.67 -10.43 7.06
C ILE A 64 10.65 -10.20 8.15
N MET A 65 9.39 -10.00 7.79
CA MET A 65 8.32 -9.74 8.75
C MET A 65 7.19 -10.77 8.62
N ALA A 66 6.83 -11.38 9.74
CA ALA A 66 5.61 -12.15 9.92
C ALA A 66 4.52 -11.24 10.49
N MET A 67 3.39 -11.16 9.79
CA MET A 67 2.23 -10.37 10.20
C MET A 67 1.00 -11.29 10.31
N PRO A 68 0.85 -12.03 11.42
CA PRO A 68 -0.32 -12.86 11.64
C PRO A 68 -1.51 -12.02 12.15
N ALA A 69 -2.72 -12.41 11.75
CA ALA A 69 -3.96 -11.86 12.26
C ALA A 69 -5.11 -12.86 12.10
N TYR A 70 -6.16 -12.68 12.88
CA TYR A 70 -7.49 -13.27 12.68
C TYR A 70 -8.50 -12.14 12.54
N VAL A 71 -9.40 -12.27 11.55
CA VAL A 71 -10.51 -11.35 11.30
C VAL A 71 -11.81 -12.13 11.47
N GLY A 72 -12.64 -11.70 12.43
CA GLY A 72 -13.96 -12.27 12.67
C GLY A 72 -15.04 -11.78 11.71
N GLY A 73 -16.29 -11.76 12.17
CA GLY A 73 -17.46 -11.38 11.36
C GLY A 73 -17.60 -12.23 10.09
N GLU A 74 -17.87 -11.57 8.97
CA GLU A 74 -18.10 -12.21 7.67
C GLU A 74 -16.86 -12.90 7.08
N PHE A 75 -15.66 -12.59 7.56
CA PHE A 75 -14.43 -13.19 7.03
C PHE A 75 -14.05 -14.49 7.74
N ASP A 76 -14.26 -14.56 9.07
CA ASP A 76 -13.94 -15.68 9.97
C ASP A 76 -12.68 -16.49 9.58
N VAL A 77 -11.57 -15.78 9.35
CA VAL A 77 -10.33 -16.38 8.82
C VAL A 77 -9.09 -15.90 9.56
N ALA A 78 -8.20 -16.85 9.87
CA ALA A 78 -6.86 -16.54 10.35
C ALA A 78 -5.89 -16.51 9.17
N GLY A 79 -4.84 -15.70 9.26
CA GLY A 79 -3.84 -15.66 8.21
C GLY A 79 -2.51 -15.07 8.65
N LEU A 80 -1.51 -15.27 7.80
CA LEU A 80 -0.15 -14.78 7.96
C LEU A 80 0.31 -14.16 6.66
N LYS A 81 0.77 -12.91 6.71
CA LYS A 81 1.62 -12.37 5.65
C LYS A 81 3.08 -12.51 6.05
N TRP A 82 3.84 -13.18 5.19
CA TRP A 82 5.29 -13.31 5.26
C TRP A 82 5.93 -12.41 4.21
N ILE A 83 6.65 -11.37 4.62
CA ILE A 83 7.16 -10.34 3.69
C ILE A 83 8.65 -10.03 3.94
N PRO A 84 9.55 -10.72 3.22
CA PRO A 84 10.94 -10.28 3.04
C PRO A 84 11.03 -8.91 2.35
N SER A 85 12.02 -8.13 2.76
CA SER A 85 12.41 -6.86 2.15
C SER A 85 13.93 -6.77 2.11
N VAL A 86 14.51 -6.70 0.91
CA VAL A 86 15.96 -6.62 0.66
C VAL A 86 16.23 -5.31 -0.11
N PRO A 87 16.79 -4.27 0.54
CA PRO A 87 16.98 -2.94 -0.05
C PRO A 87 17.73 -2.96 -1.39
N ASP A 88 18.75 -3.80 -1.50
CA ASP A 88 19.65 -3.86 -2.65
C ASP A 88 19.15 -4.69 -3.84
N ASN A 89 18.04 -5.44 -3.68
CA ASN A 89 17.50 -6.31 -4.74
C ASN A 89 17.29 -5.60 -6.09
N PRO A 90 16.68 -4.40 -6.13
CA PRO A 90 16.46 -3.70 -7.40
C PRO A 90 17.76 -3.35 -8.12
N ALA A 91 18.78 -2.92 -7.39
CA ALA A 91 20.04 -2.47 -7.96
C ALA A 91 20.97 -3.64 -8.34
N ARG A 92 21.04 -4.68 -7.50
CA ARG A 92 21.98 -5.80 -7.69
C ARG A 92 21.42 -6.94 -8.53
N HIS A 93 20.11 -7.17 -8.48
CA HIS A 93 19.48 -8.37 -9.06
C HIS A 93 18.34 -8.06 -10.03
N GLY A 94 17.92 -6.79 -10.15
CA GLY A 94 16.74 -6.43 -10.93
C GLY A 94 15.43 -6.99 -10.36
N LEU A 95 15.43 -7.41 -9.10
CA LEU A 95 14.27 -7.97 -8.40
C LEU A 95 13.55 -6.89 -7.57
N PRO A 96 12.25 -7.08 -7.25
CA PRO A 96 11.57 -6.23 -6.30
C PRO A 96 12.30 -6.18 -4.95
N ARG A 97 12.25 -5.01 -4.30
CA ARG A 97 12.75 -4.86 -2.92
C ARG A 97 12.00 -5.79 -1.98
N ALA A 98 10.68 -5.87 -2.11
CA ALA A 98 9.82 -6.68 -1.27
C ALA A 98 8.98 -7.63 -2.12
N ASN A 99 8.80 -8.83 -1.59
CA ASN A 99 8.01 -9.91 -2.13
C ASN A 99 7.37 -10.63 -0.95
N ALA A 100 6.16 -11.13 -1.10
CA ALA A 100 5.42 -11.68 0.03
C ALA A 100 4.63 -12.93 -0.34
N LEU A 101 4.35 -13.73 0.68
CA LEU A 101 3.35 -14.78 0.65
C LEU A 101 2.27 -14.46 1.68
N VAL A 102 1.04 -14.87 1.37
CA VAL A 102 -0.06 -14.89 2.33
C VAL A 102 -0.52 -16.34 2.50
N VAL A 103 -0.68 -16.75 3.75
CA VAL A 103 -1.32 -18.01 4.12
C VAL A 103 -2.64 -17.69 4.79
N LEU A 104 -3.72 -18.37 4.37
CA LEU A 104 -5.02 -18.34 5.04
C LEU A 104 -5.26 -19.68 5.72
N THR A 105 -5.84 -19.65 6.91
CA THR A 105 -6.06 -20.79 7.78
C THR A 105 -7.50 -20.76 8.30
N SER A 106 -8.17 -21.91 8.21
CA SER A 106 -9.49 -22.09 8.79
C SER A 106 -9.43 -21.94 10.31
N ARG A 107 -10.25 -21.05 10.87
CA ARG A 107 -10.41 -20.96 12.33
C ARG A 107 -10.95 -22.26 12.92
N GLU A 108 -11.89 -22.90 12.23
CA GLU A 108 -12.61 -24.08 12.72
C GLU A 108 -11.70 -25.32 12.77
N THR A 109 -10.95 -25.58 11.70
CA THR A 109 -10.18 -26.83 11.56
C THR A 109 -8.69 -26.67 11.80
N GLY A 110 -8.17 -25.43 11.78
CA GLY A 110 -6.74 -25.14 11.79
C GLY A 110 -6.01 -25.52 10.50
N LEU A 111 -6.70 -26.04 9.49
CA LEU A 111 -6.11 -26.43 8.22
C LEU A 111 -5.87 -25.20 7.32
N PRO A 112 -4.80 -25.20 6.50
CA PRO A 112 -4.58 -24.15 5.51
C PRO A 112 -5.72 -24.17 4.48
N LEU A 113 -6.21 -22.99 4.14
CA LEU A 113 -7.19 -22.77 3.07
C LEU A 113 -6.47 -22.40 1.77
N ALA A 114 -5.47 -21.52 1.87
CA ALA A 114 -4.72 -21.06 0.71
C ALA A 114 -3.31 -20.62 1.07
N VAL A 115 -2.40 -20.75 0.09
CA VAL A 115 -1.10 -20.08 0.04
C VAL A 115 -1.05 -19.28 -1.25
N MET A 116 -0.81 -17.98 -1.17
CA MET A 116 -0.91 -17.10 -2.34
C MET A 116 0.22 -16.07 -2.41
N ASP A 117 0.45 -15.52 -3.62
CA ASP A 117 1.26 -14.31 -3.76
C ASP A 117 0.71 -13.21 -2.86
N GLY A 118 1.55 -12.76 -1.93
CA GLY A 118 1.26 -11.63 -1.06
C GLY A 118 1.77 -10.32 -1.61
N THR A 119 2.53 -10.32 -2.71
CA THR A 119 3.22 -9.14 -3.22
C THR A 119 2.22 -8.13 -3.77
N VAL A 120 1.35 -8.57 -4.69
CA VAL A 120 0.27 -7.73 -5.23
C VAL A 120 -0.71 -7.35 -4.13
N VAL A 121 -1.14 -8.32 -3.31
CA VAL A 121 -2.06 -8.09 -2.19
C VAL A 121 -1.50 -7.04 -1.24
N SER A 122 -0.22 -7.10 -0.89
CA SER A 122 0.42 -6.16 0.04
C SER A 122 0.46 -4.74 -0.52
N ALA A 123 0.72 -4.56 -1.81
CA ALA A 123 0.67 -3.24 -2.44
C ALA A 123 -0.77 -2.73 -2.50
N MET A 124 -1.69 -3.53 -3.05
CA MET A 124 -3.10 -3.16 -3.27
C MET A 124 -3.80 -2.79 -1.96
N ARG A 125 -3.67 -3.60 -0.92
CA ARG A 125 -4.25 -3.30 0.40
C ARG A 125 -3.65 -2.03 1.02
N THR A 126 -2.39 -1.70 0.70
CA THR A 126 -1.77 -0.46 1.20
C THR A 126 -2.37 0.76 0.52
N GLY A 127 -2.60 0.70 -0.80
CA GLY A 127 -3.39 1.71 -1.52
C GLY A 127 -4.82 1.82 -0.99
N ALA A 128 -5.49 0.68 -0.78
CA ALA A 128 -6.87 0.66 -0.32
C ALA A 128 -7.05 1.27 1.08
N VAL A 129 -6.11 1.09 2.01
CA VAL A 129 -6.14 1.81 3.30
C VAL A 129 -6.12 3.33 3.09
N THR A 130 -5.29 3.84 2.17
CA THR A 130 -5.33 5.26 1.78
C THR A 130 -6.66 5.63 1.17
N GLY A 131 -7.21 4.79 0.29
CA GLY A 131 -8.53 5.00 -0.30
C GLY A 131 -9.62 5.16 0.77
N VAL A 132 -9.66 4.27 1.77
CA VAL A 132 -10.60 4.40 2.91
C VAL A 132 -10.38 5.69 3.68
N ALA A 133 -9.13 6.06 3.99
CA ALA A 133 -8.84 7.31 4.70
C ALA A 133 -9.31 8.53 3.90
N VAL A 134 -8.99 8.60 2.61
CA VAL A 134 -9.37 9.71 1.73
C VAL A 134 -10.89 9.79 1.55
N LYS A 135 -11.57 8.64 1.36
CA LYS A 135 -13.04 8.56 1.22
C LYS A 135 -13.78 9.21 2.40
N HIS A 136 -13.23 9.11 3.61
CA HIS A 136 -13.88 9.59 4.83
C HIS A 136 -13.36 10.94 5.34
N LEU A 137 -12.12 11.31 5.00
CA LEU A 137 -11.46 12.49 5.58
C LEU A 137 -11.29 13.64 4.59
N ALA A 138 -11.18 13.36 3.29
CA ALA A 138 -10.96 14.40 2.28
C ALA A 138 -12.26 15.04 1.80
N ASP A 139 -12.16 16.27 1.29
CA ASP A 139 -13.26 16.92 0.59
C ASP A 139 -13.60 16.11 -0.69
N PRO A 140 -14.85 15.63 -0.86
CA PRO A 140 -15.27 14.92 -2.08
C PRO A 140 -15.14 15.78 -3.36
N GLY A 141 -15.08 17.10 -3.21
CA GLY A 141 -14.79 18.05 -4.27
C GLY A 141 -13.29 18.18 -4.63
N THR A 142 -12.40 17.39 -4.02
CA THR A 142 -10.96 17.43 -4.28
C THR A 142 -10.65 17.15 -5.75
N ARG A 143 -10.03 18.13 -6.42
CA ARG A 143 -9.63 18.02 -7.84
C ARG A 143 -8.14 17.74 -8.05
N VAL A 144 -7.33 18.02 -7.04
CA VAL A 144 -5.86 17.92 -7.11
C VAL A 144 -5.36 17.12 -5.93
N ALA A 145 -4.61 16.06 -6.22
CA ALA A 145 -3.88 15.29 -5.23
C ALA A 145 -2.36 15.33 -5.50
N CYS A 146 -1.58 14.99 -4.48
CA CYS A 146 -0.13 14.92 -4.53
C CYS A 146 0.35 13.53 -4.12
N LEU A 147 1.28 12.97 -4.89
CA LEU A 147 2.08 11.80 -4.54
C LEU A 147 3.55 12.21 -4.38
N LEU A 148 4.13 11.96 -3.22
CA LEU A 148 5.57 12.09 -3.01
C LEU A 148 6.18 10.69 -3.07
N GLY A 149 7.10 10.48 -4.01
CA GLY A 149 7.64 9.17 -4.38
C GLY A 149 6.96 8.60 -5.62
N ALA A 150 7.78 8.09 -6.54
CA ALA A 150 7.36 7.42 -7.78
C ALA A 150 7.80 5.94 -7.80
N GLY A 151 7.78 5.31 -6.63
CA GLY A 151 8.07 3.89 -6.44
C GLY A 151 6.86 2.99 -6.68
N VAL A 152 6.99 1.70 -6.35
CA VAL A 152 5.94 0.68 -6.57
C VAL A 152 4.59 1.07 -5.95
N LEU A 153 4.61 1.63 -4.73
CA LEU A 153 3.38 2.01 -4.05
C LEU A 153 2.63 3.16 -4.74
N ALA A 154 3.33 4.07 -5.45
CA ALA A 154 2.72 5.21 -6.12
C ALA A 154 1.62 4.79 -7.11
N HIS A 155 1.76 3.61 -7.73
CA HIS A 155 0.74 3.03 -8.60
C HIS A 155 -0.55 2.73 -7.82
N THR A 156 -0.45 1.99 -6.72
CA THR A 156 -1.62 1.66 -5.90
C THR A 156 -2.21 2.88 -5.17
N GLN A 157 -1.39 3.88 -4.83
CA GLN A 157 -1.89 5.13 -4.26
C GLN A 157 -2.69 5.91 -5.30
N LEU A 158 -2.20 6.01 -6.54
CA LEU A 158 -2.93 6.64 -7.64
C LEU A 158 -4.28 5.95 -7.90
N GLU A 159 -4.29 4.61 -7.99
CA GLU A 159 -5.54 3.86 -8.20
C GLU A 159 -6.53 4.07 -7.05
N ALA A 160 -6.06 4.12 -5.80
CA ALA A 160 -6.92 4.36 -4.65
C ALA A 160 -7.54 5.76 -4.70
N LEU A 161 -6.75 6.79 -5.01
CA LEU A 161 -7.25 8.16 -5.16
C LEU A 161 -8.31 8.26 -6.26
N ARG A 162 -8.08 7.62 -7.41
CA ARG A 162 -9.04 7.59 -8.52
C ARG A 162 -10.34 6.87 -8.14
N ALA A 163 -10.24 5.80 -7.37
CA ALA A 163 -11.40 5.01 -6.97
C ALA A 163 -12.32 5.78 -6.02
N VAL A 164 -11.79 6.70 -5.20
CA VAL A 164 -12.55 7.35 -4.12
C VAL A 164 -12.79 8.86 -4.31
N LEU A 165 -12.08 9.54 -5.22
CA LEU A 165 -12.24 10.97 -5.50
C LEU A 165 -12.87 11.18 -6.88
N PRO A 166 -14.21 11.35 -6.97
CA PRO A 166 -14.92 11.46 -8.26
C PRO A 166 -14.54 12.72 -9.06
N GLU A 167 -14.13 13.79 -8.37
CA GLU A 167 -13.76 15.06 -9.01
C GLU A 167 -12.26 15.20 -9.29
N LEU A 168 -11.46 14.15 -9.06
CA LEU A 168 -10.02 14.18 -9.26
C LEU A 168 -9.66 14.44 -10.73
N ARG A 169 -8.95 15.54 -11.00
CA ARG A 169 -8.49 15.94 -12.34
C ARG A 169 -6.98 15.85 -12.49
N GLU A 170 -6.24 16.06 -11.41
CA GLU A 170 -4.78 16.16 -11.45
C GLU A 170 -4.13 15.39 -10.29
N VAL A 171 -3.07 14.64 -10.58
CA VAL A 171 -2.15 14.11 -9.58
C VAL A 171 -0.75 14.64 -9.84
N ARG A 172 -0.24 15.43 -8.90
CA ARG A 172 1.11 15.97 -8.92
C ARG A 172 2.07 14.99 -8.29
N VAL A 173 3.17 14.71 -8.97
CA VAL A 173 4.16 13.74 -8.50
C VAL A 173 5.49 14.43 -8.31
N TYR A 174 6.16 14.12 -7.21
CA TYR A 174 7.56 14.49 -7.00
C TYR A 174 8.35 13.28 -6.54
N ASP A 175 9.54 13.10 -7.11
CA ASP A 175 10.52 12.12 -6.67
C ASP A 175 11.91 12.68 -7.03
N PRO A 176 12.91 12.63 -6.13
CA PRO A 176 14.26 13.12 -6.41
C PRO A 176 14.92 12.40 -7.61
N ALA A 177 14.55 11.14 -7.88
CA ALA A 177 14.94 10.46 -9.11
C ALA A 177 14.03 10.90 -10.26
N THR A 178 14.40 12.02 -10.89
CA THR A 178 13.61 12.70 -11.93
C THR A 178 13.20 11.79 -13.09
N ASP A 179 14.08 10.89 -13.54
CA ASP A 179 13.76 9.94 -14.61
C ASP A 179 12.73 8.89 -14.19
N ARG A 180 12.78 8.43 -12.93
CA ARG A 180 11.75 7.53 -12.38
C ARG A 180 10.41 8.26 -12.31
N CYS A 181 10.40 9.50 -11.83
CA CYS A 181 9.21 10.35 -11.77
C CYS A 181 8.55 10.54 -13.14
N ARG A 182 9.36 10.88 -14.16
CA ARG A 182 8.89 11.08 -15.54
C ARG A 182 8.25 9.80 -16.10
N ARG A 183 8.95 8.67 -16.02
CA ARG A 183 8.44 7.37 -16.51
C ARG A 183 7.15 6.95 -15.80
N PHE A 184 7.06 7.17 -14.48
CA PHE A 184 5.83 6.92 -13.73
C PHE A 184 4.68 7.76 -14.28
N CYS A 185 4.87 9.08 -14.39
CA CYS A 185 3.83 9.99 -14.85
C CYS A 185 3.37 9.69 -16.29
N GLU A 186 4.31 9.39 -17.20
CA GLU A 186 3.99 9.02 -18.59
C GLU A 186 3.10 7.77 -18.66
N ARG A 187 3.48 6.71 -17.94
CA ARG A 187 2.68 5.47 -17.88
C ARG A 187 1.33 5.71 -17.21
N ALA A 188 1.32 6.45 -16.10
CA ALA A 188 0.14 6.72 -15.32
C ALA A 188 -0.89 7.57 -16.07
N ARG A 189 -0.46 8.59 -16.83
CA ARG A 189 -1.35 9.40 -17.68
C ARG A 189 -2.15 8.53 -18.65
N THR A 190 -1.46 7.63 -19.34
CA THR A 190 -2.07 6.75 -20.35
C THR A 190 -3.08 5.78 -19.73
N ALA A 191 -2.77 5.25 -18.54
CA ALA A 191 -3.61 4.25 -17.88
C ALA A 191 -4.78 4.84 -17.09
N SER A 192 -4.69 6.09 -16.63
CA SER A 192 -5.59 6.61 -15.60
C SER A 192 -6.73 7.49 -16.07
N GLY A 193 -6.62 8.14 -17.23
CA GLY A 193 -7.56 9.19 -17.63
C GLY A 193 -7.56 10.43 -16.70
N VAL A 194 -6.60 10.51 -15.76
CA VAL A 194 -6.37 11.66 -14.88
C VAL A 194 -5.06 12.35 -15.30
N GLY A 195 -4.97 13.67 -15.14
CA GLY A 195 -3.75 14.43 -15.41
C GLY A 195 -2.65 14.13 -14.38
N VAL A 196 -1.81 13.12 -14.62
CA VAL A 196 -0.68 12.79 -13.72
C VAL A 196 0.57 13.51 -14.18
N ARG A 197 1.23 14.37 -13.40
CA ARG A 197 2.42 15.09 -13.89
C ARG A 197 3.56 15.24 -12.88
N PRO A 198 4.81 15.24 -13.36
CA PRO A 198 5.94 15.54 -12.49
C PRO A 198 5.94 17.03 -12.15
N THR A 199 6.49 17.36 -10.98
CA THR A 199 6.72 18.73 -10.52
C THR A 199 8.21 18.95 -10.26
N ALA A 200 8.64 20.22 -10.26
CA ALA A 200 10.04 20.58 -10.07
C ALA A 200 10.52 20.50 -8.60
N GLY A 201 9.64 20.15 -7.65
CA GLY A 201 9.96 20.09 -6.23
C GLY A 201 8.75 19.66 -5.39
N ALA A 202 9.01 19.06 -4.22
CA ALA A 202 7.97 18.60 -3.30
C ALA A 202 6.98 19.71 -2.93
N GLU A 203 7.47 20.92 -2.62
CA GLU A 203 6.60 22.07 -2.29
C GLU A 203 5.57 22.38 -3.38
N ARG A 204 5.99 22.32 -4.66
CA ARG A 204 5.09 22.56 -5.80
C ARG A 204 4.08 21.43 -6.00
N ALA A 205 4.41 20.22 -5.55
CA ALA A 205 3.48 19.11 -5.55
C ALA A 205 2.42 19.27 -4.45
N VAL A 206 2.86 19.67 -3.26
CA VAL A 206 2.03 19.76 -2.04
C VAL A 206 1.10 20.97 -2.04
N ARG A 207 1.59 22.18 -2.35
CA ARG A 207 0.76 23.39 -2.29
C ARG A 207 -0.44 23.31 -3.24
N GLY A 208 -1.63 23.64 -2.74
CA GLY A 208 -2.87 23.56 -3.51
C GLY A 208 -3.37 22.14 -3.81
N ALA A 209 -2.80 21.10 -3.18
CA ALA A 209 -3.34 19.74 -3.24
C ALA A 209 -4.29 19.51 -2.06
N GLY A 210 -5.51 19.05 -2.34
CA GLY A 210 -6.49 18.71 -1.30
C GLY A 210 -6.17 17.38 -0.60
N VAL A 211 -5.36 16.53 -1.24
CA VAL A 211 -4.85 15.28 -0.66
C VAL A 211 -3.34 15.17 -0.91
N VAL A 212 -2.58 14.81 0.13
CA VAL A 212 -1.13 14.59 0.07
C VAL A 212 -0.83 13.18 0.57
N VAL A 213 -0.15 12.39 -0.27
CA VAL A 213 0.24 11.01 0.06
C VAL A 213 1.74 10.84 -0.16
N PRO A 214 2.56 10.91 0.90
CA PRO A 214 3.93 10.44 0.82
C PRO A 214 3.96 8.92 0.80
N ALA A 215 4.60 8.38 -0.24
CA ALA A 215 4.88 6.97 -0.46
C ALA A 215 6.38 6.81 -0.79
N THR A 216 7.22 7.41 0.05
CA THR A 216 8.67 7.48 -0.12
C THR A 216 9.39 6.42 0.72
N MET A 217 10.69 6.31 0.53
CA MET A 217 11.62 5.64 1.45
C MET A 217 12.54 6.66 2.12
N ALA A 218 12.08 7.92 2.24
CA ALA A 218 12.90 8.98 2.81
C ALA A 218 13.15 8.69 4.30
N VAL A 219 14.37 8.98 4.76
CA VAL A 219 14.76 8.92 6.18
C VAL A 219 14.63 10.28 6.88
N GLU A 220 14.15 11.28 6.14
CA GLU A 220 13.85 12.65 6.57
C GLU A 220 12.47 13.04 6.03
N ALA A 221 11.85 14.07 6.60
CA ALA A 221 10.54 14.56 6.17
C ALA A 221 10.53 14.95 4.68
N SER A 222 9.60 14.38 3.93
CA SER A 222 9.48 14.54 2.48
C SER A 222 8.86 15.89 2.08
N PHE A 223 8.25 16.60 3.03
CA PHE A 223 7.65 17.92 2.85
C PHE A 223 7.58 18.71 4.16
N ALA A 224 7.44 20.04 4.08
CA ALA A 224 7.25 20.88 5.25
C ALA A 224 5.77 21.10 5.57
N ALA A 225 5.41 21.11 6.86
CA ALA A 225 4.02 21.30 7.31
C ALA A 225 3.38 22.60 6.77
N GLY A 226 4.15 23.69 6.66
CA GLY A 226 3.68 24.98 6.11
C GLY A 226 3.38 24.99 4.61
N TRP A 227 3.55 23.86 3.91
CA TRP A 227 3.14 23.69 2.52
C TRP A 227 1.73 23.14 2.39
N ILE A 228 1.17 22.56 3.45
CA ILE A 228 -0.18 21.97 3.46
C ILE A 228 -1.21 23.09 3.56
N ASP A 229 -2.17 23.09 2.65
CA ASP A 229 -3.26 24.05 2.66
C ASP A 229 -4.31 23.67 3.73
N PRO A 230 -4.97 24.65 4.38
CA PRO A 230 -6.06 24.37 5.32
C PRO A 230 -7.15 23.50 4.69
N GLY A 231 -7.56 22.45 5.41
CA GLY A 231 -8.57 21.48 4.94
C GLY A 231 -8.02 20.35 4.07
N ALA A 232 -6.73 20.36 3.71
CA ALA A 232 -6.13 19.23 3.01
C ALA A 232 -5.99 17.99 3.92
N THR A 233 -6.19 16.81 3.33
CA THR A 233 -5.98 15.53 4.00
C THR A 233 -4.59 14.99 3.69
N VAL A 234 -3.86 14.57 4.71
CA VAL A 234 -2.56 13.93 4.57
C VAL A 234 -2.66 12.47 5.00
N VAL A 235 -2.24 11.55 4.14
CA VAL A 235 -2.22 10.12 4.45
C VAL A 235 -0.79 9.61 4.40
N LEU A 236 -0.20 9.43 5.58
CA LEU A 236 1.18 9.02 5.75
C LEU A 236 1.33 7.52 5.55
N VAL A 237 1.77 7.11 4.35
CA VAL A 237 2.00 5.70 4.01
C VAL A 237 3.43 5.27 4.40
N SER A 238 4.39 6.18 4.23
CA SER A 238 5.74 6.09 4.81
C SER A 238 5.73 6.47 6.29
N SER A 239 6.60 5.83 7.08
CA SER A 239 6.57 5.90 8.55
C SER A 239 7.19 7.16 9.16
N LEU A 240 7.72 8.10 8.37
CA LEU A 240 8.64 9.16 8.83
C LEU A 240 8.20 10.59 8.50
N ASP A 241 7.00 10.77 7.95
CA ASP A 241 6.43 12.07 7.57
C ASP A 241 5.40 12.58 8.59
#